data_AF-A0A2V2X8J0-F1
#
_entry.id   AF-A0A2V2X8J0-F1
#
_cell.length_a   1.000
_cell.length_b   1.000
_cell.length_c   1.000
_cell.angle_alpha   90.00
_cell.angle_beta   90.00
_cell.angle_gamma   90.00
#
_symmetry.space_group_name_H-M   'P 1'
#
loop_
_entity.id
_entity.type
_entity.pdbx_description
1 polymer ?
#
loop_
_entity_poly.entity_id
_entity_poly.type
_entity_poly.pdbx_seq_one_letter_code
_entity_poly.pdbx_strand_id
1 'polypeptide(L)'
;MGGGIGSSGGGGSAGSGSGVVGGPPHPRRISLNPIVHEHIPPDYLSNLKKYKYSGSDSSIIARYVMQPYWNFIVSLVPMTVAPNAITLTGFLIGLSSSILVMFFFFFYDAVYPAWVWYYAAAALFIYQTLDAVDGKQARRTQTCGPLGELFDHGCDAFLTPLVQVILCCALDLPSWMTFAYSTMSSIVLFCAIWEQFSTGTLDLGYINGPTEGIFMACILFIITGLYSTSIWDTPVISPYELKISFFYGEVSFVIFTLRSLIFLYITVAACLTVGANIVHVVGRPGVHVKGTPFFVMLPMLFLLFFHVCLFLTYTSIHDKYPFAFELSFGFLTSYTVTRMTVARLCAMPYSLFNAFYLITFCVTFGALVVHAHFRQIEIKYLEPSLGSAMVALAALGVWQYLHMILSLFTQISYYLGVPLLSITSREEKDARAME
;
A
#
# COMPACT_ATOMS: atom_id res chain seq x y z
N MET A 1 -68.11 -45.12 5.15
CA MET A 1 -67.23 -45.73 6.17
C MET A 1 -66.37 -44.60 6.69
N GLY A 2 -66.75 -43.90 7.76
CA GLY A 2 -66.93 -44.38 9.13
C GLY A 2 -66.02 -43.47 9.94
N GLY A 3 -66.54 -42.33 10.40
CA GLY A 3 -66.85 -42.12 11.81
C GLY A 3 -65.84 -41.09 12.34
N GLY A 4 -66.18 -40.05 13.08
CA GLY A 4 -67.44 -39.68 13.70
C GLY A 4 -67.09 -38.84 14.94
N ILE A 5 -67.98 -37.90 15.25
CA ILE A 5 -68.26 -37.37 16.59
C ILE A 5 -67.18 -36.39 17.12
N GLY A 6 -67.50 -35.15 17.51
CA GLY A 6 -68.78 -34.49 17.71
C GLY A 6 -68.70 -33.60 18.97
N SER A 7 -69.35 -32.43 18.85
CA SER A 7 -69.85 -31.54 19.91
C SER A 7 -68.81 -31.00 20.92
N SER A 8 -68.94 -29.88 21.61
CA SER A 8 -70.00 -28.93 21.96
C SER A 8 -69.21 -27.67 22.43
N GLY A 9 -69.63 -26.42 22.22
CA GLY A 9 -70.84 -25.82 22.75
C GLY A 9 -70.45 -24.68 23.71
N GLY A 10 -70.79 -23.45 23.33
CA GLY A 10 -71.25 -22.41 24.26
C GLY A 10 -70.24 -21.50 24.96
N GLY A 11 -70.58 -20.21 25.01
CA GLY A 11 -70.23 -19.33 26.13
C GLY A 11 -69.44 -18.09 25.75
N GLY A 12 -70.14 -16.98 25.50
CA GLY A 12 -69.52 -15.67 25.42
C GLY A 12 -69.11 -15.11 26.79
N SER A 13 -68.24 -14.10 26.79
CA SER A 13 -68.39 -12.88 27.59
C SER A 13 -67.27 -11.90 27.25
N ALA A 14 -67.65 -10.63 27.20
CA ALA A 14 -66.75 -9.50 27.09
C ALA A 14 -65.95 -9.31 28.38
N GLY A 15 -64.67 -8.94 28.23
CA GLY A 15 -63.78 -8.55 29.33
C GLY A 15 -62.70 -7.62 28.81
N SER A 16 -62.94 -6.33 29.00
CA SER A 16 -62.02 -5.21 28.81
C SER A 16 -60.72 -5.34 29.62
N GLY A 17 -59.57 -4.90 29.08
CA GLY A 17 -58.44 -4.55 29.91
C GLY A 17 -57.07 -4.44 29.22
N SER A 18 -56.59 -3.20 29.13
CA SER A 18 -55.19 -2.76 29.03
C SER A 18 -54.40 -3.05 27.75
N GLY A 19 -54.23 -1.97 26.97
CA GLY A 19 -53.19 -1.86 25.95
C GLY A 19 -51.81 -1.91 26.58
N VAL A 20 -50.96 -2.81 26.06
CA VAL A 20 -49.52 -2.75 26.27
C VAL A 20 -48.98 -1.74 25.28
N VAL A 21 -48.72 -0.54 25.79
CA VAL A 21 -47.90 0.50 25.16
C VAL A 21 -46.55 -0.14 24.80
N GLY A 22 -46.21 -0.12 23.52
CA GLY A 22 -44.93 -0.59 23.02
C GLY A 22 -43.79 0.11 23.76
N GLY A 23 -43.01 -0.66 24.51
CA GLY A 23 -41.78 -0.19 25.13
C GLY A 23 -40.77 0.29 24.07
N PRO A 24 -39.76 1.06 24.48
CA PRO A 24 -38.76 1.61 23.56
C PRO A 24 -38.10 0.49 22.75
N PRO A 25 -37.76 0.74 21.48
CA PRO A 25 -37.12 -0.26 20.64
C PRO A 25 -35.83 -0.70 21.34
N HIS A 26 -35.70 -2.01 21.54
CA HIS A 26 -34.45 -2.64 21.94
C HIS A 26 -33.26 -2.08 21.14
N PRO A 27 -32.05 -1.99 21.74
CA PRO A 27 -30.86 -1.54 21.02
C PRO A 27 -30.73 -2.39 19.75
N ARG A 28 -30.76 -1.73 18.59
CA ARG A 28 -30.62 -2.39 17.29
C ARG A 28 -29.40 -3.31 17.35
N ARG A 29 -29.65 -4.61 17.19
CA ARG A 29 -28.61 -5.65 17.15
C ARG A 29 -27.48 -5.18 16.24
N ILE A 30 -26.26 -5.16 16.78
CA ILE A 30 -25.04 -5.00 15.99
C ILE A 30 -25.09 -6.04 14.87
N SER A 31 -25.08 -5.60 13.62
CA SER A 31 -25.00 -6.52 12.48
C SER A 31 -23.65 -7.23 12.54
N LEU A 32 -23.66 -8.54 12.80
CA LEU A 32 -22.46 -9.38 12.82
C LEU A 32 -22.05 -9.84 11.41
N ASN A 33 -22.47 -9.15 10.35
CA ASN A 33 -22.09 -9.54 8.99
C ASN A 33 -20.57 -9.40 8.84
N PRO A 34 -19.81 -10.49 8.61
CA PRO A 34 -18.36 -10.43 8.47
C PRO A 34 -17.93 -9.46 7.37
N ILE A 35 -18.75 -9.30 6.32
CA ILE A 35 -18.52 -8.34 5.22
C ILE A 35 -18.49 -6.87 5.69
N VAL A 36 -19.02 -6.56 6.88
CA VAL A 36 -19.14 -5.19 7.42
C VAL A 36 -18.17 -4.91 8.57
N HIS A 37 -17.58 -5.92 9.22
CA HIS A 37 -16.82 -5.75 10.47
C HIS A 37 -15.48 -6.51 10.57
N GLU A 38 -14.94 -7.02 9.48
CA GLU A 38 -13.77 -7.91 9.51
C GLU A 38 -12.47 -7.24 10.00
N HIS A 39 -12.29 -5.94 9.77
CA HIS A 39 -11.01 -5.27 10.00
C HIS A 39 -11.03 -4.25 11.14
N ILE A 40 -12.13 -3.52 11.35
CA ILE A 40 -12.27 -2.58 12.47
C ILE A 40 -13.34 -3.11 13.44
N PRO A 41 -12.98 -3.51 14.67
CA PRO A 41 -13.96 -3.92 15.67
C PRO A 41 -14.91 -2.76 16.02
N PRO A 42 -16.20 -3.03 16.33
CA PRO A 42 -17.20 -2.00 16.59
C PRO A 42 -16.78 -0.94 17.63
N ASP A 43 -16.04 -1.35 18.66
CA ASP A 43 -15.60 -0.48 19.76
C ASP A 43 -14.67 0.66 19.27
N TYR A 44 -13.91 0.43 18.19
CA TYR A 44 -12.96 1.41 17.65
C TYR A 44 -13.55 2.32 16.57
N LEU A 45 -14.73 2.00 16.02
CA LEU A 45 -15.35 2.80 14.96
C LEU A 45 -15.64 4.25 15.41
N SER A 46 -15.99 4.45 16.68
CA SER A 46 -16.24 5.78 17.24
C SER A 46 -15.03 6.72 17.19
N ASN A 47 -13.82 6.19 17.13
CA ASN A 47 -12.59 6.98 17.05
C ASN A 47 -12.40 7.62 15.67
N LEU A 48 -13.00 7.06 14.61
CA LEU A 48 -12.96 7.65 13.27
C LEU A 48 -13.51 9.08 13.26
N LYS A 49 -14.53 9.37 14.07
CA LYS A 49 -15.11 10.73 14.19
C LYS A 49 -14.21 11.72 14.95
N LYS A 50 -13.26 11.21 15.74
CA LYS A 50 -12.30 12.01 16.51
C LYS A 50 -11.03 12.31 15.71
N TYR A 51 -10.82 11.58 14.62
CA TYR A 51 -9.62 11.64 13.82
C TYR A 51 -9.42 13.03 13.19
N LYS A 52 -8.17 13.53 13.24
CA LYS A 52 -7.74 14.74 12.55
C LYS A 52 -6.43 14.46 11.85
N TYR A 53 -6.40 14.79 10.56
CA TYR A 53 -5.19 14.68 9.76
C TYR A 53 -4.09 15.60 10.28
N SER A 54 -2.87 15.07 10.36
CA SER A 54 -1.65 15.82 10.66
C SER A 54 -0.59 15.42 9.65
N GLY A 55 -0.11 16.39 8.88
CA GLY A 55 0.96 16.19 7.92
C GLY A 55 1.72 17.48 7.67
N SER A 56 3.02 17.34 7.40
CA SER A 56 3.91 18.42 6.98
C SER A 56 4.60 18.03 5.68
N ASP A 57 4.69 18.98 4.75
CA ASP A 57 5.43 18.80 3.50
C ASP A 57 6.47 19.90 3.37
N SER A 58 7.73 19.51 3.52
CA SER A 58 8.89 20.39 3.40
C SER A 58 9.59 20.26 2.05
N SER A 59 9.05 19.50 1.10
CA SER A 59 9.68 19.27 -0.20
C SER A 59 9.99 20.59 -0.92
N ILE A 60 11.19 20.65 -1.48
CA ILE A 60 11.67 21.83 -2.21
C ILE A 60 10.88 21.96 -3.51
N ILE A 61 10.78 20.86 -4.28
CA ILE A 61 10.06 20.87 -5.56
C ILE A 61 8.57 21.11 -5.31
N ALA A 62 7.99 20.46 -4.30
CA ALA A 62 6.59 20.66 -3.94
C ALA A 62 6.33 22.14 -3.67
N ARG A 63 7.08 22.73 -2.73
CA ARG A 63 6.85 24.09 -2.26
C ARG A 63 6.99 25.16 -3.35
N TYR A 64 8.03 25.07 -4.19
CA TYR A 64 8.36 26.14 -5.12
C TYR A 64 7.84 25.94 -6.55
N VAL A 65 7.59 24.69 -6.97
CA VAL A 65 7.16 24.38 -8.34
C VAL A 65 5.75 23.82 -8.35
N MET A 66 5.46 22.82 -7.51
CA MET A 66 4.23 22.04 -7.65
C MET A 66 3.02 22.64 -6.96
N GLN A 67 3.19 23.32 -5.83
CA GLN A 67 2.07 23.95 -5.14
C GLN A 67 1.30 24.94 -6.04
N PRO A 68 1.94 25.86 -6.79
CA PRO A 68 1.26 26.69 -7.78
C PRO A 68 0.52 25.87 -8.85
N TYR A 69 1.18 24.84 -9.39
CA TYR A 69 0.60 23.96 -10.41
C TYR A 69 -0.63 23.20 -9.89
N TRP A 70 -0.53 22.51 -8.75
CA TRP A 70 -1.65 21.79 -8.14
C TRP A 70 -2.79 22.72 -7.72
N ASN A 71 -2.50 23.95 -7.28
CA ASN A 71 -3.52 24.96 -7.00
C ASN A 71 -4.27 25.41 -8.26
N PHE A 72 -3.56 25.51 -9.39
CA PHE A 72 -4.19 25.74 -10.68
C PHE A 72 -5.05 24.53 -11.09
N ILE A 73 -4.53 23.31 -11.04
CA ILE A 73 -5.27 22.10 -11.45
C ILE A 73 -6.51 21.91 -10.59
N VAL A 74 -6.43 22.03 -9.26
CA VAL A 74 -7.61 21.88 -8.42
C VAL A 74 -8.67 22.93 -8.77
N SER A 75 -8.30 24.16 -9.14
CA SER A 75 -9.28 25.18 -9.53
C SER A 75 -10.14 24.80 -10.75
N LEU A 76 -9.64 23.90 -11.60
CA LEU A 76 -10.35 23.35 -12.76
C LEU A 76 -11.29 22.19 -12.40
N VAL A 77 -11.08 21.56 -11.24
CA VAL A 77 -11.91 20.45 -10.77
C VAL A 77 -13.26 20.99 -10.29
N PRO A 78 -14.39 20.52 -10.86
CA PRO A 78 -15.73 20.93 -10.42
C PRO A 78 -16.01 20.54 -8.97
N MET A 79 -16.82 21.34 -8.26
CA MET A 79 -17.20 21.10 -6.87
C MET A 79 -18.06 19.85 -6.66
N THR A 80 -18.54 19.23 -7.74
CA THR A 80 -19.33 17.99 -7.74
C THR A 80 -18.46 16.74 -7.75
N VAL A 81 -17.17 16.86 -8.07
CA VAL A 81 -16.26 15.71 -8.15
C VAL A 81 -15.73 15.38 -6.76
N ALA A 82 -16.00 14.15 -6.31
CA ALA A 82 -15.52 13.63 -5.04
C ALA A 82 -13.99 13.46 -5.04
N PRO A 83 -13.28 13.80 -3.94
CA PRO A 83 -11.84 13.58 -3.82
C PRO A 83 -11.41 12.15 -4.13
N ASN A 84 -12.06 11.15 -3.53
CA ASN A 84 -11.73 9.74 -3.75
C ASN A 84 -11.90 9.29 -5.22
N ALA A 85 -12.77 9.95 -6.00
CA ALA A 85 -12.89 9.67 -7.42
C ALA A 85 -11.68 10.19 -8.21
N ILE A 86 -11.07 11.30 -7.76
CA ILE A 86 -9.82 11.84 -8.30
C ILE A 86 -8.67 10.87 -8.02
N THR A 87 -8.54 10.45 -6.75
CA THR A 87 -7.55 9.44 -6.32
C THR A 87 -7.68 8.15 -7.13
N LEU A 88 -8.90 7.61 -7.26
CA LEU A 88 -9.15 6.38 -8.02
C LEU A 88 -8.80 6.55 -9.50
N THR A 89 -9.09 7.70 -10.09
CA THR A 89 -8.74 7.98 -11.50
C THR A 89 -7.23 8.00 -11.68
N GLY A 90 -6.50 8.68 -10.79
CA GLY A 90 -5.04 8.65 -10.77
C GLY A 90 -4.52 7.22 -10.67
N PHE A 91 -4.99 6.48 -9.66
CA PHE A 91 -4.62 5.08 -9.43
C PHE A 91 -4.80 4.21 -10.67
N LEU A 92 -5.94 4.29 -11.35
CA LEU A 92 -6.20 3.50 -12.56
C LEU A 92 -5.26 3.86 -13.72
N ILE A 93 -4.92 5.15 -13.88
CA ILE A 93 -3.94 5.61 -14.86
C ILE A 93 -2.55 5.05 -14.53
N GLY A 94 -2.10 5.20 -13.29
CA GLY A 94 -0.82 4.64 -12.82
C GLY A 94 -0.76 3.12 -13.03
N LEU A 95 -1.80 2.39 -12.60
CA LEU A 95 -1.92 0.94 -12.75
C LEU A 95 -1.86 0.51 -14.22
N SER A 96 -2.52 1.24 -15.12
CA SER A 96 -2.51 0.91 -16.54
C SER A 96 -1.12 1.02 -17.17
N SER A 97 -0.28 1.95 -16.70
CA SER A 97 1.12 2.03 -17.13
C SER A 97 1.95 0.84 -16.66
N SER A 98 1.73 0.38 -15.42
CA SER A 98 2.38 -0.82 -14.88
C SER A 98 2.02 -2.06 -15.67
N ILE A 99 0.73 -2.24 -15.97
CA ILE A 99 0.24 -3.36 -16.78
C ILE A 99 0.87 -3.34 -18.17
N LEU A 100 0.94 -2.16 -18.80
CA LEU A 100 1.51 -2.02 -20.14
C LEU A 100 2.99 -2.40 -20.18
N VAL A 101 3.80 -1.89 -19.23
CA VAL A 101 5.24 -2.20 -19.20
C VAL A 101 5.47 -3.68 -18.88
N MET A 102 4.75 -4.25 -17.91
CA MET A 102 4.85 -5.68 -17.62
C MET A 102 4.40 -6.53 -18.82
N PHE A 103 3.41 -6.09 -19.59
CA PHE A 103 2.99 -6.79 -20.80
C PHE A 103 4.13 -6.89 -21.83
N PHE A 104 4.86 -5.81 -22.09
CA PHE A 104 6.03 -5.86 -22.97
C PHE A 104 7.17 -6.71 -22.38
N PHE A 105 7.38 -6.64 -21.06
CA PHE A 105 8.38 -7.48 -20.39
C PHE A 105 8.11 -8.98 -20.61
N PHE A 106 6.88 -9.44 -20.33
CA PHE A 106 6.56 -10.88 -20.34
C PHE A 106 6.19 -11.44 -21.71
N PHE A 107 5.69 -10.62 -22.65
CA PHE A 107 5.16 -11.11 -23.94
C PHE A 107 5.95 -10.63 -25.17
N TYR A 108 6.90 -9.71 -24.99
CA TYR A 108 7.70 -9.13 -26.09
C TYR A 108 9.20 -9.07 -25.74
N ASP A 109 9.68 -10.03 -24.94
CA ASP A 109 11.10 -10.16 -24.58
C ASP A 109 11.73 -8.86 -24.05
N ALA A 110 10.96 -8.07 -23.28
CA ALA A 110 11.35 -6.76 -22.78
C ALA A 110 11.82 -5.78 -23.89
N VAL A 111 11.26 -5.88 -25.09
CA VAL A 111 11.45 -4.91 -26.17
C VAL A 111 10.34 -3.87 -26.12
N TYR A 112 10.70 -2.63 -25.77
CA TYR A 112 9.74 -1.55 -25.56
C TYR A 112 9.81 -0.51 -26.69
N PRO A 113 8.69 -0.25 -27.40
CA PRO A 113 8.57 0.95 -28.22
C PRO A 113 8.73 2.22 -27.37
N ALA A 114 9.41 3.24 -27.90
CA ALA A 114 9.70 4.49 -27.17
C ALA A 114 8.48 5.14 -26.51
N TRP A 115 7.31 5.08 -27.17
CA TRP A 115 6.07 5.67 -26.66
C TRP A 115 5.59 5.04 -25.34
N VAL A 116 5.95 3.79 -25.05
CA VAL A 116 5.61 3.12 -23.78
C VAL A 116 6.23 3.87 -22.61
N TRP A 117 7.47 4.33 -22.76
CA TRP A 117 8.16 5.10 -21.73
C TRP A 117 7.61 6.52 -21.58
N TYR A 118 7.26 7.18 -22.68
CA TYR A 118 6.57 8.47 -22.60
C TYR A 118 5.20 8.36 -21.94
N TYR A 119 4.48 7.27 -22.21
CA TYR A 119 3.23 6.97 -21.53
C TYR A 119 3.44 6.69 -20.05
N ALA A 120 4.44 5.90 -19.66
CA ALA A 120 4.77 5.66 -18.25
C ALA A 120 5.09 6.96 -17.51
N ALA A 121 5.88 7.85 -18.12
CA ALA A 121 6.18 9.19 -17.58
C ALA A 121 4.91 10.03 -17.39
N ALA A 122 4.07 10.10 -18.43
CA ALA A 122 2.83 10.88 -18.38
C ALA A 122 1.85 10.30 -17.34
N ALA A 123 1.68 8.99 -17.31
CA ALA A 123 0.77 8.30 -16.40
C ALA A 123 1.19 8.50 -14.94
N LEU A 124 2.48 8.36 -14.62
CA LEU A 124 2.99 8.56 -13.27
C LEU A 124 2.92 10.03 -12.83
N PHE A 125 3.18 10.96 -13.75
CA PHE A 125 3.02 12.39 -13.47
C PHE A 125 1.55 12.78 -13.24
N ILE A 126 0.63 12.23 -14.03
CA ILE A 126 -0.81 12.42 -13.83
C ILE A 126 -1.25 11.80 -12.51
N TYR A 127 -0.78 10.59 -12.17
CA TYR A 127 -1.02 9.96 -10.87
C TYR A 127 -0.66 10.91 -9.71
N GLN A 128 0.59 11.38 -9.66
CA GLN A 128 1.05 12.32 -8.63
C GLN A 128 0.23 13.61 -8.60
N THR A 129 -0.15 14.11 -9.79
CA THR A 129 -0.96 15.32 -9.87
C THR A 129 -2.33 15.11 -9.22
N LEU A 130 -3.00 14.00 -9.52
CA LEU A 130 -4.34 13.71 -9.02
C LEU A 130 -4.33 13.38 -7.52
N ASP A 131 -3.31 12.66 -7.07
CA ASP A 131 -2.99 12.41 -5.66
C ASP A 131 -2.89 13.73 -4.85
N ALA A 132 -1.99 14.64 -5.25
CA ALA A 132 -1.84 15.92 -4.56
C ALA A 132 -3.07 16.84 -4.63
N VAL A 133 -3.91 16.66 -5.66
CA VAL A 133 -5.13 17.46 -5.89
C VAL A 133 -6.31 16.95 -5.07
N ASP A 134 -6.38 15.67 -4.71
CA ASP A 134 -7.52 15.11 -3.98
C ASP A 134 -7.72 15.77 -2.60
N GLY A 135 -6.64 16.00 -1.85
CA GLY A 135 -6.69 16.58 -0.52
C GLY A 135 -7.02 18.07 -0.60
N LYS A 136 -6.57 18.74 -1.66
CA LYS A 136 -6.97 20.12 -1.96
C LYS A 136 -8.45 20.20 -2.30
N GLN A 137 -8.96 19.24 -3.08
CA GLN A 137 -10.38 19.14 -3.38
C GLN A 137 -11.18 18.87 -2.10
N ALA A 138 -10.74 17.94 -1.26
CA ALA A 138 -11.40 17.60 0.00
C ALA A 138 -11.53 18.81 0.94
N ARG A 139 -10.53 19.69 0.96
CA ARG A 139 -10.59 20.96 1.69
C ARG A 139 -11.61 21.93 1.09
N ARG A 140 -11.65 22.07 -0.24
CA ARG A 140 -12.63 22.93 -0.94
C ARG A 140 -14.07 22.47 -0.72
N THR A 141 -14.30 21.15 -0.78
CA THR A 141 -15.63 20.53 -0.65
C THR A 141 -16.01 20.26 0.81
N GLN A 142 -15.12 20.52 1.77
CA GLN A 142 -15.30 20.21 3.19
C GLN A 142 -15.66 18.74 3.44
N THR A 143 -14.95 17.84 2.74
CA THR A 143 -15.10 16.38 2.82
C THR A 143 -13.83 15.68 3.31
N CYS A 144 -12.93 16.41 3.99
CA CYS A 144 -11.77 15.80 4.65
C CYS A 144 -12.22 14.79 5.72
N GLY A 145 -11.56 13.64 5.78
CA GLY A 145 -11.87 12.62 6.79
C GLY A 145 -10.95 11.40 6.70
N PRO A 146 -11.05 10.48 7.67
CA PRO A 146 -10.21 9.29 7.74
C PRO A 146 -10.40 8.35 6.55
N LEU A 147 -11.59 8.34 5.93
CA LEU A 147 -11.86 7.54 4.73
C LEU A 147 -11.00 8.01 3.55
N GLY A 148 -10.93 9.32 3.32
CA GLY A 148 -10.17 9.89 2.19
C GLY A 148 -8.69 9.62 2.33
N GLU A 149 -8.11 9.81 3.52
CA GLU A 149 -6.71 9.48 3.77
C GLU A 149 -6.40 7.99 3.63
N LEU A 150 -7.28 7.10 4.12
CA LEU A 150 -7.10 5.67 3.91
C LEU A 150 -7.19 5.30 2.43
N PHE A 151 -8.03 6.01 1.67
CA PHE A 151 -8.21 5.79 0.24
C PHE A 151 -6.95 6.16 -0.55
N ASP A 152 -6.43 7.35 -0.27
CA ASP A 152 -5.19 7.92 -0.80
C ASP A 152 -3.98 7.02 -0.50
N HIS A 153 -3.67 6.85 0.79
CA HIS A 153 -2.55 6.00 1.22
C HIS A 153 -2.70 4.54 0.78
N GLY A 154 -3.94 4.07 0.62
CA GLY A 154 -4.20 2.73 0.12
C GLY A 154 -3.82 2.57 -1.37
N CYS A 155 -4.21 3.53 -2.21
CA CYS A 155 -3.82 3.56 -3.61
C CYS A 155 -2.30 3.64 -3.76
N ASP A 156 -1.66 4.52 -2.99
CA ASP A 156 -0.20 4.66 -2.91
C ASP A 156 0.49 3.34 -2.56
N ALA A 157 0.04 2.70 -1.46
CA ALA A 157 0.64 1.47 -0.98
C ALA A 157 0.53 0.35 -2.01
N PHE A 158 -0.60 0.22 -2.72
CA PHE A 158 -0.78 -0.82 -3.74
C PHE A 158 0.03 -0.56 -5.01
N LEU A 159 0.06 0.70 -5.47
CA LEU A 159 0.69 1.05 -6.74
C LEU A 159 2.23 1.07 -6.64
N THR A 160 2.77 1.40 -5.46
CA THR A 160 4.21 1.50 -5.19
C THR A 160 5.04 0.30 -5.71
N PRO A 161 4.77 -0.97 -5.35
CA PRO A 161 5.56 -2.10 -5.84
C PRO A 161 5.50 -2.27 -7.36
N LEU A 162 4.41 -1.86 -8.00
CA LEU A 162 4.26 -1.93 -9.45
C LEU A 162 5.09 -0.84 -10.15
N VAL A 163 5.08 0.39 -9.63
CA VAL A 163 5.90 1.50 -10.15
C VAL A 163 7.40 1.20 -10.00
N GLN A 164 7.79 0.55 -8.90
CA GLN A 164 9.16 0.09 -8.71
C GLN A 164 9.60 -0.88 -9.82
N VAL A 165 8.76 -1.86 -10.16
CA VAL A 165 9.04 -2.80 -11.26
C VAL A 165 9.20 -2.06 -12.59
N ILE A 166 8.35 -1.07 -12.90
CA ILE A 166 8.49 -0.26 -14.12
C ILE A 166 9.85 0.45 -14.15
N LEU A 167 10.30 1.01 -13.02
CA LEU A 167 11.60 1.68 -12.95
C LEU A 167 12.76 0.70 -13.16
N CYS A 168 12.68 -0.51 -12.60
CA CYS A 168 13.66 -1.57 -12.86
C CYS A 168 13.74 -1.90 -14.36
N CYS A 169 12.59 -2.03 -15.03
CA CYS A 169 12.55 -2.27 -16.48
C CYS A 169 13.14 -1.10 -17.27
N ALA A 170 12.82 0.15 -16.90
CA ALA A 170 13.30 1.33 -17.62
C ALA A 170 14.82 1.52 -17.52
N LEU A 171 15.41 1.11 -16.41
CA LEU A 171 16.85 1.15 -16.15
C LEU A 171 17.58 -0.13 -16.59
N ASP A 172 16.84 -1.16 -16.99
CA ASP A 172 17.34 -2.50 -17.29
C ASP A 172 18.25 -3.04 -16.17
N LEU A 173 17.71 -3.04 -14.95
CA LEU A 173 18.45 -3.46 -13.76
C LEU A 173 18.66 -4.98 -13.74
N PRO A 174 19.89 -5.48 -13.46
CA PRO A 174 20.11 -6.89 -13.23
C PRO A 174 19.38 -7.37 -11.98
N SER A 175 19.10 -8.67 -11.89
CA SER A 175 18.22 -9.27 -10.88
C SER A 175 18.53 -8.86 -9.44
N TRP A 176 19.82 -8.78 -9.07
CA TRP A 176 20.22 -8.36 -7.72
C TRP A 176 19.96 -6.87 -7.44
N MET A 177 20.13 -5.99 -8.44
CA MET A 177 19.81 -4.56 -8.31
C MET A 177 18.31 -4.35 -8.22
N THR A 178 17.54 -5.07 -9.05
CA THR A 178 16.08 -5.10 -9.02
C THR A 178 15.58 -5.47 -7.64
N PHE A 179 16.07 -6.58 -7.08
CA PHE A 179 15.73 -7.02 -5.73
C PHE A 179 16.09 -6.00 -4.66
N ALA A 180 17.33 -5.49 -4.69
CA ALA A 180 17.81 -4.53 -3.70
C ALA A 180 17.01 -3.23 -3.75
N TYR A 181 16.74 -2.70 -4.95
CA TYR A 181 15.93 -1.50 -5.14
C TYR A 181 14.49 -1.70 -4.64
N SER A 182 13.79 -2.74 -5.10
CA SER A 182 12.40 -3.01 -4.68
C SER A 182 12.28 -3.26 -3.19
N THR A 183 13.24 -3.98 -2.59
CA THR A 183 13.30 -4.22 -1.15
C THR A 183 13.54 -2.93 -0.37
N MET A 184 14.53 -2.12 -0.77
CA MET A 184 14.80 -0.83 -0.15
C MET A 184 13.61 0.12 -0.23
N SER A 185 12.98 0.23 -1.40
CA SER A 185 11.82 1.10 -1.58
C SER A 185 10.61 0.61 -0.76
N SER A 186 10.42 -0.70 -0.61
CA SER A 186 9.43 -1.27 0.32
C SER A 186 9.75 -0.90 1.77
N ILE A 187 11.02 -0.98 2.19
CA ILE A 187 11.44 -0.54 3.53
C ILE A 187 11.20 0.96 3.73
N VAL A 188 11.48 1.80 2.73
CA VAL A 188 11.21 3.24 2.80
C VAL A 188 9.72 3.52 2.99
N LEU A 189 8.84 2.87 2.21
CA LEU A 189 7.39 2.96 2.37
C LEU A 189 6.96 2.52 3.78
N PHE A 190 7.48 1.38 4.25
CA PHE A 190 7.21 0.88 5.60
C PHE A 190 7.64 1.89 6.66
N CYS A 191 8.86 2.43 6.58
CA CYS A 191 9.39 3.36 7.56
C CYS A 191 8.63 4.69 7.59
N ALA A 192 8.14 5.20 6.44
CA ALA A 192 7.34 6.42 6.39
C ALA A 192 5.99 6.23 7.13
N ILE A 193 5.31 5.12 6.89
CA ILE A 193 4.04 4.81 7.55
C ILE A 193 4.26 4.38 9.00
N TRP A 194 5.40 3.76 9.31
CA TRP A 194 5.81 3.47 10.69
C TRP A 194 6.10 4.74 11.49
N GLU A 195 6.74 5.75 10.89
CA GLU A 195 6.88 7.08 11.50
C GLU A 195 5.51 7.68 11.77
N GLN A 196 4.62 7.71 10.77
CA GLN A 196 3.29 8.29 10.91
C GLN A 196 2.45 7.53 11.94
N PHE A 197 2.54 6.20 11.99
CA PHE A 197 1.93 5.37 13.03
C PHE A 197 2.44 5.78 14.42
N SER A 198 3.74 5.99 14.55
CA SER A 198 4.38 6.26 15.84
C SER A 198 4.13 7.67 16.36
N THR A 199 4.23 8.67 15.49
CA THR A 199 4.18 10.11 15.84
C THR A 199 2.81 10.73 15.60
N GLY A 200 1.93 10.05 14.85
CA GLY A 200 0.64 10.56 14.43
C GLY A 200 0.68 11.57 13.28
N THR A 201 1.86 11.93 12.77
CA THR A 201 2.05 12.96 11.73
C THR A 201 2.81 12.38 10.54
N LEU A 202 2.33 12.64 9.33
CA LEU A 202 3.07 12.31 8.11
C LEU A 202 4.02 13.46 7.79
N ASP A 203 5.32 13.26 7.99
CA ASP A 203 6.32 14.29 7.71
C ASP A 203 7.08 13.95 6.43
N LEU A 204 6.81 14.70 5.38
CA LEU A 204 7.51 14.62 4.11
C LEU A 204 8.70 15.59 4.14
N GLY A 205 9.90 15.03 4.19
CA GLY A 205 11.15 15.78 4.20
C GLY A 205 11.42 16.55 2.89
N TYR A 206 12.54 17.28 2.88
CA TYR A 206 12.96 18.11 1.74
C TYR A 206 13.14 17.35 0.42
N ILE A 207 13.52 16.07 0.51
CA ILE A 207 13.57 15.13 -0.60
C ILE A 207 12.72 13.94 -0.15
N ASN A 208 11.64 13.67 -0.87
CA ASN A 208 10.76 12.56 -0.55
C ASN A 208 10.35 11.77 -1.79
N GLY A 209 9.84 10.56 -1.56
CA GLY A 209 9.37 9.66 -2.61
C GLY A 209 8.23 10.25 -3.45
N PRO A 210 7.12 10.71 -2.83
CA PRO A 210 5.94 11.19 -3.56
C PRO A 210 6.21 12.36 -4.51
N THR A 211 7.13 13.27 -4.16
CA THR A 211 7.45 14.42 -5.01
C THR A 211 8.73 14.19 -5.82
N GLU A 212 9.91 14.33 -5.21
CA GLU A 212 11.20 14.24 -5.92
C GLU A 212 11.42 12.87 -6.58
N GLY A 213 11.04 11.79 -5.89
CA GLY A 213 11.18 10.43 -6.38
C GLY A 213 10.37 10.17 -7.66
N ILE A 214 9.10 10.57 -7.68
CA ILE A 214 8.25 10.46 -8.87
C ILE A 214 8.76 11.35 -10.00
N PHE A 215 9.20 12.58 -9.71
CA PHE A 215 9.77 13.46 -10.73
C PHE A 215 11.00 12.85 -11.39
N MET A 216 11.90 12.31 -10.60
CA MET A 216 13.07 11.59 -11.08
C MET A 216 12.65 10.38 -11.94
N ALA A 217 11.69 9.57 -11.49
CA ALA A 217 11.20 8.43 -12.29
C ALA A 217 10.64 8.88 -13.64
N CYS A 218 9.86 9.97 -13.70
CA CYS A 218 9.36 10.53 -14.95
C CYS A 218 10.50 10.95 -15.90
N ILE A 219 11.53 11.62 -15.37
CA ILE A 219 12.72 12.01 -16.15
C ILE A 219 13.44 10.78 -16.69
N LEU A 220 13.64 9.75 -15.85
CA LEU A 220 14.29 8.51 -16.26
C LEU A 220 13.50 7.81 -17.37
N PHE A 221 12.17 7.74 -17.28
CA PHE A 221 11.33 7.20 -18.35
C PHE A 221 11.47 7.99 -19.66
N ILE A 222 11.46 9.33 -19.60
CA ILE A 222 11.64 10.16 -20.80
C ILE A 222 13.01 9.89 -21.44
N ILE A 223 14.08 9.80 -20.64
CA ILE A 223 15.43 9.50 -21.13
C ILE A 223 15.48 8.10 -21.78
N THR A 224 14.90 7.07 -21.14
CA THR A 224 14.80 5.73 -21.72
C THR A 224 14.00 5.74 -23.04
N GLY A 225 12.93 6.54 -23.13
CA GLY A 225 12.17 6.71 -24.37
C GLY A 225 12.98 7.34 -25.51
N LEU A 226 13.86 8.29 -25.20
CA LEU A 226 14.70 8.98 -26.17
C LEU A 226 15.87 8.14 -26.66
N TYR A 227 16.49 7.36 -25.78
CA TYR A 227 17.79 6.73 -26.03
C TYR A 227 17.82 5.22 -25.88
N SER A 228 16.68 4.56 -25.62
CA SER A 228 16.59 3.16 -25.20
C SER A 228 17.19 2.90 -23.81
N THR A 229 17.06 1.68 -23.30
CA THR A 229 17.65 1.22 -22.04
C THR A 229 19.18 1.17 -22.06
N SER A 230 19.78 1.05 -23.26
CA SER A 230 21.25 0.97 -23.43
C SER A 230 21.99 2.23 -23.00
N ILE A 231 21.31 3.38 -22.91
CA ILE A 231 21.92 4.63 -22.40
C ILE A 231 22.45 4.44 -20.97
N TRP A 232 21.82 3.60 -20.16
CA TRP A 232 22.18 3.39 -18.77
C TRP A 232 23.49 2.61 -18.61
N ASP A 233 23.93 1.88 -19.64
CA ASP A 233 25.23 1.21 -19.69
C ASP A 233 26.39 2.15 -20.04
N THR A 234 26.12 3.42 -20.36
CA THR A 234 27.15 4.39 -20.74
C THR A 234 28.16 4.57 -19.59
N PRO A 235 29.45 4.26 -19.81
CA PRO A 235 30.50 4.55 -18.84
C PRO A 235 30.70 6.06 -18.69
N VAL A 236 30.72 6.54 -17.46
CA VAL A 236 30.84 7.97 -17.13
C VAL A 236 32.01 8.29 -16.23
N ILE A 237 32.50 7.31 -15.47
CA ILE A 237 33.70 7.42 -14.64
C ILE A 237 34.57 6.17 -14.81
N SER A 238 35.85 6.25 -14.43
CA SER A 238 36.70 5.06 -14.34
C SER A 238 36.14 4.06 -13.31
N PRO A 239 36.25 2.74 -13.56
CA PRO A 239 35.74 1.73 -12.64
C PRO A 239 36.25 1.91 -11.22
N TYR A 240 35.32 2.17 -10.30
CA TYR A 240 35.60 2.27 -8.88
C TYR A 240 34.94 1.11 -8.15
N GLU A 241 35.76 0.24 -7.54
CA GLU A 241 35.28 -0.90 -6.77
C GLU A 241 34.97 -0.45 -5.33
N LEU A 242 33.68 -0.40 -4.99
CA LEU A 242 33.20 -0.21 -3.63
C LEU A 242 33.04 -1.58 -2.97
N LYS A 243 33.86 -1.86 -1.95
CA LYS A 243 33.74 -3.08 -1.14
C LYS A 243 32.94 -2.79 0.11
N ILE A 244 31.86 -3.53 0.31
CA ILE A 244 31.03 -3.45 1.50
C ILE A 244 31.18 -4.77 2.26
N SER A 245 31.73 -4.70 3.46
CA SER A 245 31.90 -5.87 4.34
C SER A 245 30.62 -6.11 5.13
N PHE A 246 30.00 -7.27 4.94
CA PHE A 246 28.90 -7.79 5.75
C PHE A 246 29.39 -8.91 6.67
N PHE A 247 28.58 -9.27 7.68
CA PHE A 247 28.91 -10.35 8.63
C PHE A 247 29.16 -11.71 7.96
N TYR A 248 28.61 -11.93 6.77
CA TYR A 248 28.70 -13.19 6.02
C TYR A 248 29.61 -13.12 4.78
N GLY A 249 30.29 -12.00 4.53
CA GLY A 249 31.22 -11.84 3.40
C GLY A 249 31.35 -10.41 2.89
N GLU A 250 32.28 -10.21 1.96
CA GLU A 250 32.44 -8.94 1.24
C GLU A 250 31.65 -8.96 -0.07
N VAL A 251 30.88 -7.91 -0.33
CA VAL A 251 30.22 -7.67 -1.62
C VAL A 251 30.93 -6.51 -2.27
N SER A 252 31.46 -6.73 -3.48
CA SER A 252 32.03 -5.66 -4.30
C SER A 252 30.99 -5.14 -5.29
N PHE A 253 30.89 -3.82 -5.36
CA PHE A 253 30.06 -3.10 -6.31
C PHE A 253 30.94 -2.19 -7.16
N VAL A 254 30.89 -2.35 -8.48
CA VAL A 254 31.69 -1.52 -9.39
C VAL A 254 30.83 -0.37 -9.90
N ILE A 255 31.25 0.86 -9.59
CA ILE A 255 30.60 2.09 -10.01
C ILE A 255 31.35 2.62 -11.23
N PHE A 256 30.69 2.67 -12.38
CA PHE A 256 31.28 3.17 -13.62
C PHE A 256 30.28 3.64 -14.67
N THR A 257 29.06 3.08 -14.69
CA THR A 257 28.00 3.43 -15.64
C THR A 257 26.96 4.38 -15.05
N LEU A 258 26.16 5.03 -15.90
CA LEU A 258 24.99 5.80 -15.48
C LEU A 258 24.04 4.98 -14.58
N ARG A 259 23.78 3.71 -14.93
CA ARG A 259 22.97 2.78 -14.13
C ARG A 259 23.53 2.67 -12.71
N SER A 260 24.84 2.43 -12.58
CA SER A 260 25.48 2.26 -11.27
C SER A 260 25.45 3.52 -10.40
N LEU A 261 25.53 4.71 -11.01
CA LEU A 261 25.42 5.98 -10.30
C LEU A 261 24.00 6.29 -9.84
N ILE A 262 23.00 6.03 -10.69
CA ILE A 262 21.59 6.19 -10.33
C ILE A 262 21.22 5.24 -9.20
N PHE A 263 21.65 3.98 -9.30
CA PHE A 263 21.44 3.00 -8.24
C PHE A 263 22.09 3.46 -6.92
N LEU A 264 23.34 3.92 -6.95
CA LEU A 264 24.01 4.47 -5.78
C LEU A 264 23.26 5.66 -5.17
N TYR A 265 22.81 6.60 -6.01
CA TYR A 265 22.02 7.76 -5.56
C TYR A 265 20.74 7.31 -4.84
N ILE A 266 20.00 6.37 -5.43
CA ILE A 266 18.76 5.84 -4.85
C ILE A 266 19.06 5.13 -3.52
N THR A 267 20.13 4.33 -3.44
CA THR A 267 20.56 3.67 -2.20
C THR A 267 20.88 4.67 -1.10
N VAL A 268 21.68 5.69 -1.39
CA VAL A 268 22.02 6.74 -0.41
C VAL A 268 20.75 7.49 0.04
N ALA A 269 19.88 7.88 -0.89
CA ALA A 269 18.63 8.57 -0.56
C ALA A 269 17.71 7.71 0.31
N ALA A 270 17.59 6.42 0.02
CA ALA A 270 16.81 5.47 0.83
C ALA A 270 17.38 5.34 2.24
N CYS A 271 18.71 5.16 2.39
CA CYS A 271 19.37 5.08 3.70
C CYS A 271 19.16 6.35 4.53
N LEU A 272 19.29 7.53 3.93
CA LEU A 272 19.05 8.81 4.61
C LEU A 272 17.60 8.93 5.06
N THR A 273 16.65 8.53 4.22
CA THR A 273 15.21 8.56 4.55
C THR A 273 14.89 7.63 5.71
N VAL A 274 15.36 6.38 5.67
CA VAL A 274 15.19 5.43 6.77
C VAL A 274 15.83 5.93 8.06
N GLY A 275 17.03 6.51 7.98
CA GLY A 275 17.71 7.12 9.12
C GLY A 275 16.91 8.27 9.74
N ALA A 276 16.35 9.15 8.92
CA ALA A 276 15.49 10.25 9.37
C ALA A 276 14.23 9.73 10.08
N ASN A 277 13.55 8.74 9.49
CA ASN A 277 12.35 8.12 10.07
C ASN A 277 12.66 7.51 11.44
N ILE A 278 13.80 6.82 11.60
CA ILE A 278 14.24 6.26 12.89
C ILE A 278 14.47 7.37 13.91
N VAL A 279 15.19 8.44 13.54
CA VAL A 279 15.44 9.58 14.43
C VAL A 279 14.13 10.23 14.87
N HIS A 280 13.16 10.37 13.97
CA HIS A 280 11.85 10.93 14.29
C HIS A 280 11.06 10.04 15.24
N VAL A 281 11.00 8.72 15.00
CA VAL A 281 10.30 7.78 15.89
C VAL A 281 10.90 7.75 17.30
N VAL A 282 12.22 7.85 17.41
CA VAL A 282 12.93 7.85 18.71
C VAL A 282 12.84 9.21 19.40
N GLY A 283 12.94 10.31 18.65
CA GLY A 283 13.12 11.66 19.18
C GLY A 283 11.83 12.45 19.39
N ARG A 284 10.74 12.14 18.66
CA ARG A 284 9.48 12.89 18.73
C ARG A 284 8.50 12.24 19.73
N PRO A 285 7.59 13.02 20.34
CA PRO A 285 6.51 12.47 21.15
C PRO A 285 5.65 11.49 20.33
N GLY A 286 5.46 10.28 20.85
CA GLY A 286 4.62 9.26 20.21
C GLY A 286 3.14 9.35 20.60
N VAL A 287 2.26 8.84 19.74
CA VAL A 287 0.80 8.73 20.00
C VAL A 287 0.39 7.38 20.60
N HIS A 288 1.32 6.44 20.69
CA HIS A 288 1.12 5.12 21.26
C HIS A 288 1.91 4.93 22.57
N VAL A 289 1.58 3.86 23.30
CA VAL A 289 2.33 3.43 24.50
C VAL A 289 3.81 3.25 24.14
N LYS A 290 4.70 3.67 25.05
CA LYS A 290 6.16 3.53 24.88
C LYS A 290 6.52 2.08 24.53
N GLY A 291 7.35 1.89 23.51
CA GLY A 291 7.77 0.58 23.03
C GLY A 291 6.90 0.00 21.90
N THR A 292 5.62 0.37 21.80
CA THR A 292 4.71 -0.14 20.74
C THR A 292 5.28 0.05 19.33
N PRO A 293 5.80 1.23 18.95
CA PRO A 293 6.48 1.41 17.67
C PRO A 293 7.55 0.35 17.34
N PHE A 294 8.35 -0.06 18.31
CA PHE A 294 9.42 -1.03 18.07
C PHE A 294 8.89 -2.46 17.96
N PHE A 295 7.85 -2.82 18.73
CA PHE A 295 7.22 -4.13 18.62
C PHE A 295 6.51 -4.33 17.28
N VAL A 296 5.83 -3.31 16.74
CA VAL A 296 5.12 -3.42 15.45
C VAL A 296 6.03 -3.62 14.25
N MET A 297 7.32 -3.27 14.38
CA MET A 297 8.33 -3.47 13.35
C MET A 297 8.87 -4.90 13.30
N LEU A 298 8.82 -5.66 14.41
CA LEU A 298 9.45 -6.98 14.50
C LEU A 298 9.00 -7.97 13.40
N PRO A 299 7.69 -8.15 13.12
CA PRO A 299 7.27 -9.10 12.08
C PRO A 299 7.87 -8.77 10.70
N MET A 300 7.92 -7.49 10.35
CA MET A 300 8.50 -7.05 9.07
C MET A 300 10.01 -7.26 9.03
N LEU A 301 10.74 -7.03 10.13
CA LEU A 301 12.19 -7.30 10.17
C LEU A 301 12.50 -8.79 10.03
N PHE A 302 11.73 -9.65 10.70
CA PHE A 302 11.89 -11.10 10.55
C PHE A 302 11.60 -11.55 9.12
N LEU A 303 10.49 -11.10 8.53
CA LEU A 303 10.14 -11.46 7.15
C LEU A 303 11.14 -10.89 6.14
N LEU A 304 11.63 -9.67 6.34
CA LEU A 304 12.70 -9.08 5.54
C LEU A 304 13.98 -9.91 5.62
N PHE A 305 14.41 -10.31 6.82
CA PHE A 305 15.59 -11.14 7.00
C PHE A 305 15.49 -12.43 6.20
N PHE A 306 14.39 -13.17 6.34
CA PHE A 306 14.20 -14.42 5.58
C PHE A 306 14.05 -14.17 4.09
N HIS A 307 13.44 -13.06 3.67
CA HIS A 307 13.33 -12.68 2.26
C HIS A 307 14.70 -12.45 1.62
N VAL A 308 15.58 -11.70 2.29
CA VAL A 308 16.96 -11.47 1.84
C VAL A 308 17.76 -12.77 1.82
N CYS A 309 17.70 -13.58 2.87
CA CYS A 309 18.37 -14.89 2.90
C CYS A 309 17.89 -15.78 1.74
N LEU A 310 16.59 -15.82 1.48
CA LEU A 310 16.01 -16.65 0.42
C LEU A 310 16.52 -16.22 -0.97
N PHE A 311 16.58 -14.90 -1.23
CA PHE A 311 17.13 -14.36 -2.48
C PHE A 311 18.61 -14.71 -2.67
N LEU A 312 19.42 -14.58 -1.60
CA LEU A 312 20.84 -14.93 -1.67
C LEU A 312 21.08 -16.42 -1.86
N THR A 313 20.19 -17.28 -1.36
CA THR A 313 20.29 -18.73 -1.50
C THR A 313 19.86 -19.25 -2.87
N TYR A 314 18.77 -18.74 -3.45
CA TYR A 314 18.12 -19.33 -4.62
C TYR A 314 18.27 -18.49 -5.90
N THR A 315 19.52 -18.23 -6.30
CA THR A 315 19.83 -17.37 -7.45
C THR A 315 19.27 -17.87 -8.79
N SER A 316 19.08 -19.18 -8.95
CA SER A 316 18.51 -19.79 -10.16
C SER A 316 17.05 -19.43 -10.41
N ILE A 317 16.34 -18.92 -9.40
CA ILE A 317 14.93 -18.56 -9.49
C ILE A 317 14.75 -17.17 -10.11
N HIS A 318 15.74 -16.29 -9.97
CA HIS A 318 15.61 -14.88 -10.33
C HIS A 318 15.27 -14.70 -11.81
N ASP A 319 15.94 -15.44 -12.68
CA ASP A 319 15.74 -15.33 -14.14
C ASP A 319 14.51 -16.12 -14.61
N LYS A 320 14.16 -17.19 -13.89
CA LYS A 320 13.01 -18.05 -14.24
C LYS A 320 11.67 -17.44 -13.82
N TYR A 321 11.67 -16.69 -12.72
CA TYR A 321 10.49 -16.04 -12.14
C TYR A 321 10.82 -14.57 -11.81
N PRO A 322 11.05 -13.73 -12.85
CA PRO A 322 11.39 -12.32 -12.64
C PRO A 322 10.28 -11.60 -11.88
N PHE A 323 10.69 -10.70 -10.98
CA PHE A 323 9.82 -9.92 -10.10
C PHE A 323 9.04 -10.71 -9.04
N ALA A 324 9.16 -12.04 -8.97
CA ALA A 324 8.37 -12.83 -8.03
C ALA A 324 8.74 -12.54 -6.56
N PHE A 325 10.03 -12.37 -6.27
CA PHE A 325 10.48 -11.97 -4.93
C PHE A 325 10.01 -10.56 -4.60
N GLU A 326 10.27 -9.63 -5.51
CA GLU A 326 10.00 -8.20 -5.40
C GLU A 326 8.52 -7.93 -5.16
N LEU A 327 7.63 -8.50 -5.98
CA LEU A 327 6.19 -8.31 -5.85
C LEU A 327 5.62 -9.02 -4.62
N SER A 328 6.14 -10.20 -4.26
CA SER A 328 5.68 -10.91 -3.05
C SER A 328 5.92 -10.09 -1.78
N PHE A 329 7.11 -9.51 -1.63
CA PHE A 329 7.46 -8.69 -0.49
C PHE A 329 6.89 -7.28 -0.58
N GLY A 330 6.79 -6.73 -1.80
CA GLY A 330 6.14 -5.47 -2.08
C GLY A 330 4.68 -5.46 -1.62
N PHE A 331 3.87 -6.42 -2.06
CA PHE A 331 2.46 -6.49 -1.65
C PHE A 331 2.26 -6.90 -0.19
N LEU A 332 3.17 -7.69 0.39
CA LEU A 332 3.22 -7.91 1.85
C LEU A 332 3.42 -6.59 2.60
N THR A 333 4.32 -5.74 2.10
CA THR A 333 4.58 -4.42 2.68
C THR A 333 3.36 -3.52 2.50
N SER A 334 2.75 -3.46 1.31
CA SER A 334 1.51 -2.71 1.05
C SER A 334 0.41 -3.07 2.03
N TYR A 335 0.17 -4.38 2.21
CA TYR A 335 -0.82 -4.89 3.16
C TYR A 335 -0.49 -4.47 4.60
N THR A 336 0.78 -4.59 4.99
CA THR A 336 1.26 -4.21 6.33
C THR A 336 1.05 -2.74 6.62
N VAL A 337 1.53 -1.85 5.76
CA VAL A 337 1.45 -0.40 5.99
C VAL A 337 0.00 0.06 6.05
N THR A 338 -0.88 -0.49 5.20
CA THR A 338 -2.31 -0.16 5.22
C THR A 338 -2.97 -0.59 6.53
N ARG A 339 -2.64 -1.77 7.08
CA ARG A 339 -3.10 -2.18 8.42
C ARG A 339 -2.61 -1.23 9.51
N MET A 340 -1.38 -0.73 9.40
CA MET A 340 -0.85 0.26 10.35
C MET A 340 -1.60 1.60 10.23
N THR A 341 -1.90 2.04 9.01
CA THR A 341 -2.72 3.23 8.76
C THR A 341 -4.09 3.09 9.42
N VAL A 342 -4.78 1.96 9.24
CA VAL A 342 -6.09 1.70 9.88
C VAL A 342 -5.97 1.69 11.41
N ALA A 343 -4.94 1.02 11.94
CA ALA A 343 -4.72 0.93 13.37
C ALA A 343 -4.56 2.32 14.01
N ARG A 344 -3.80 3.20 13.35
CA ARG A 344 -3.64 4.61 13.74
C ARG A 344 -4.93 5.40 13.61
N LEU A 345 -5.61 5.33 12.46
CA LEU A 345 -6.87 6.05 12.20
C LEU A 345 -7.95 5.74 13.23
N CYS A 346 -8.04 4.47 13.66
CA CYS A 346 -9.03 4.01 14.63
C CYS A 346 -8.53 4.04 16.08
N ALA A 347 -7.29 4.45 16.32
CA ALA A 347 -6.59 4.35 17.61
C ALA A 347 -6.74 2.95 18.25
N MET A 348 -6.59 1.91 17.44
CA MET A 348 -6.74 0.51 17.85
C MET A 348 -5.36 -0.18 17.94
N PRO A 349 -5.21 -1.22 18.79
CA PRO A 349 -3.95 -1.95 18.87
C PRO A 349 -3.61 -2.61 17.53
N TYR A 350 -2.34 -2.55 17.15
CA TYR A 350 -1.85 -3.22 15.95
C TYR A 350 -1.59 -4.70 16.24
N SER A 351 -2.23 -5.60 15.48
CA SER A 351 -1.96 -7.03 15.60
C SER A 351 -0.68 -7.41 14.83
N LEU A 352 0.31 -7.87 15.59
CA LEU A 352 1.61 -8.36 15.12
C LEU A 352 1.50 -9.62 14.26
N PHE A 353 0.39 -10.36 14.37
CA PHE A 353 0.17 -11.60 13.66
C PHE A 353 -1.02 -11.48 12.72
N ASN A 354 -0.87 -12.07 11.53
CA ASN A 354 -1.97 -12.33 10.61
C ASN A 354 -1.63 -13.57 9.76
N ALA A 355 -2.63 -14.17 9.14
CA ALA A 355 -2.47 -15.38 8.34
C ALA A 355 -1.47 -15.19 7.19
N PHE A 356 -1.44 -14.01 6.56
CA PHE A 356 -0.52 -13.74 5.46
C PHE A 356 0.95 -13.71 5.91
N TYR A 357 1.24 -13.17 7.10
CA TYR A 357 2.57 -13.25 7.71
C TYR A 357 2.97 -14.68 8.00
N LEU A 358 2.05 -15.49 8.56
CA LEU A 358 2.34 -16.88 8.87
C LEU A 358 2.63 -17.70 7.62
N ILE A 359 1.82 -17.54 6.56
CA ILE A 359 2.03 -18.22 5.28
C ILE A 359 3.37 -17.79 4.68
N THR A 360 3.65 -16.48 4.63
CA THR A 360 4.93 -15.98 4.11
C THR A 360 6.11 -16.53 4.91
N PHE A 361 6.04 -16.48 6.24
CA PHE A 361 7.05 -17.06 7.13
C PHE A 361 7.25 -18.55 6.86
N CYS A 362 6.18 -19.35 6.79
CA CYS A 362 6.27 -20.78 6.52
C CYS A 362 6.93 -21.08 5.19
N VAL A 363 6.65 -20.29 4.14
CA VAL A 363 7.29 -20.44 2.83
C VAL A 363 8.77 -20.07 2.91
N THR A 364 9.11 -18.88 3.42
CA THR A 364 10.49 -18.38 3.41
C THR A 364 11.39 -19.15 4.38
N PHE A 365 10.97 -19.28 5.65
CA PHE A 365 11.72 -20.01 6.67
C PHE A 365 11.75 -21.51 6.36
N GLY A 366 10.63 -22.09 5.93
CA GLY A 366 10.57 -23.50 5.55
C GLY A 366 11.53 -23.83 4.41
N ALA A 367 11.61 -22.97 3.38
CA ALA A 367 12.54 -23.14 2.28
C ALA A 367 14.03 -23.10 2.74
N LEU A 368 14.35 -22.21 3.68
CA LEU A 368 15.70 -22.12 4.26
C LEU A 368 16.04 -23.31 5.16
N VAL A 369 15.07 -23.84 5.91
CA VAL A 369 15.25 -25.07 6.71
C VAL A 369 15.50 -26.27 5.81
N VAL A 370 14.75 -26.39 4.71
CA VAL A 370 14.94 -27.43 3.69
C VAL A 370 16.31 -27.33 3.03
N HIS A 371 16.76 -26.13 2.68
CA HIS A 371 18.11 -25.88 2.17
C HIS A 371 19.19 -26.38 3.14
N ALA A 372 19.05 -26.03 4.43
CA ALA A 372 20.06 -26.33 5.43
C ALA A 372 20.14 -27.83 5.81
N HIS A 373 19.02 -28.57 5.76
CA HIS A 373 18.95 -29.92 6.34
C HIS A 373 18.52 -31.03 5.36
N PHE A 374 17.94 -30.69 4.20
CA PHE A 374 17.24 -31.66 3.35
C PHE A 374 17.56 -31.49 1.85
N ARG A 375 18.85 -31.55 1.48
CA ARG A 375 19.33 -31.33 0.10
C ARG A 375 18.63 -32.16 -0.98
N GLN A 376 18.27 -33.40 -0.69
CA GLN A 376 17.57 -34.27 -1.65
C GLN A 376 16.12 -33.81 -1.90
N ILE A 377 15.43 -33.31 -0.87
CA ILE A 377 14.07 -32.75 -0.99
C ILE A 377 14.14 -31.40 -1.72
N GLU A 378 15.17 -30.60 -1.41
CA GLU A 378 15.40 -29.30 -2.01
C GLU A 378 15.48 -29.39 -3.54
N ILE A 379 16.42 -30.20 -4.06
CA ILE A 379 16.64 -30.34 -5.51
C ILE A 379 15.41 -30.93 -6.20
N LYS A 380 14.75 -31.92 -5.57
CA LYS A 380 13.64 -32.64 -6.20
C LYS A 380 12.33 -31.85 -6.22
N TYR A 381 12.04 -31.09 -5.17
CA TYR A 381 10.72 -30.49 -4.97
C TYR A 381 10.76 -28.98 -4.75
N LEU A 382 11.71 -28.46 -3.98
CA LEU A 382 11.71 -27.05 -3.59
C LEU A 382 12.21 -26.14 -4.72
N GLU A 383 13.41 -26.38 -5.27
CA GLU A 383 13.97 -25.55 -6.36
C GLU A 383 13.00 -25.43 -7.56
N PRO A 384 12.31 -26.50 -8.02
CA PRO A 384 11.35 -26.37 -9.11
C PRO A 384 10.08 -25.58 -8.78
N SER A 385 9.66 -25.56 -7.50
CA SER A 385 8.36 -25.02 -7.08
C SER A 385 8.43 -23.68 -6.35
N LEU A 386 9.59 -23.30 -5.80
CA LEU A 386 9.75 -22.11 -4.97
C LEU A 386 9.40 -20.83 -5.73
N GLY A 387 9.81 -20.70 -6.99
CA GLY A 387 9.42 -19.55 -7.81
C GLY A 387 7.90 -19.42 -8.00
N SER A 388 7.20 -20.53 -8.26
CA SER A 388 5.73 -20.55 -8.31
C SER A 388 5.10 -20.21 -6.95
N ALA A 389 5.73 -20.64 -5.84
CA ALA A 389 5.28 -20.27 -4.50
C ALA A 389 5.43 -18.76 -4.24
N MET A 390 6.52 -18.14 -4.70
CA MET A 390 6.71 -16.69 -4.61
C MET A 390 5.69 -15.92 -5.45
N VAL A 391 5.40 -16.38 -6.67
CA VAL A 391 4.31 -15.82 -7.50
C VAL A 391 2.96 -15.98 -6.80
N ALA A 392 2.69 -17.14 -6.19
CA ALA A 392 1.46 -17.37 -5.43
C ALA A 392 1.36 -16.46 -4.20
N LEU A 393 2.48 -16.16 -3.51
CA LEU A 393 2.51 -15.19 -2.42
C LEU A 393 2.23 -13.77 -2.91
N ALA A 394 2.75 -13.36 -4.07
CA ALA A 394 2.43 -12.07 -4.68
C ALA A 394 0.94 -11.97 -5.02
N ALA A 395 0.37 -13.01 -5.67
CA ALA A 395 -1.05 -13.07 -5.99
C ALA A 395 -1.94 -13.07 -4.73
N LEU A 396 -1.54 -13.82 -3.69
CA LEU A 396 -2.20 -13.79 -2.40
C LEU A 396 -2.12 -12.40 -1.75
N GLY A 397 -0.99 -11.72 -1.88
CA GLY A 397 -0.82 -10.34 -1.41
C GLY A 397 -1.79 -9.38 -2.08
N VAL A 398 -1.92 -9.44 -3.41
CA VAL A 398 -2.92 -8.66 -4.16
C VAL A 398 -4.33 -8.98 -3.69
N TRP A 399 -4.68 -10.26 -3.59
CA TRP A 399 -6.01 -10.69 -3.14
C TRP A 399 -6.33 -10.16 -1.73
N GLN A 400 -5.42 -10.37 -0.78
CA GLN A 400 -5.61 -9.92 0.61
C GLN A 400 -5.67 -8.40 0.72
N TYR A 401 -4.90 -7.70 -0.10
CA TYR A 401 -4.96 -6.24 -0.16
C TYR A 401 -6.33 -5.77 -0.66
N LEU A 402 -6.80 -6.27 -1.80
CA LEU A 402 -8.07 -5.89 -2.40
C LEU A 402 -9.24 -6.22 -1.48
N HIS A 403 -9.23 -7.42 -0.89
CA HIS A 403 -10.23 -7.81 0.09
C HIS A 403 -10.26 -6.84 1.28
N MET A 404 -9.09 -6.55 1.85
CA MET A 404 -8.99 -5.65 3.01
C MET A 404 -9.46 -4.24 2.69
N ILE A 405 -8.99 -3.64 1.59
CA ILE A 405 -9.28 -2.25 1.29
C ILE A 405 -10.75 -2.03 0.91
N LEU A 406 -11.35 -2.94 0.14
CA LEU A 406 -12.77 -2.85 -0.23
C LEU A 406 -13.68 -3.00 1.00
N SER A 407 -13.34 -3.93 1.91
CA SER A 407 -14.05 -4.10 3.18
C SER A 407 -13.92 -2.88 4.07
N LEU A 408 -12.72 -2.30 4.21
CA LEU A 408 -12.49 -1.09 5.01
C LEU A 408 -13.22 0.14 4.45
N PHE A 409 -13.14 0.37 3.13
CA PHE A 409 -13.84 1.48 2.49
C PHE A 409 -15.34 1.38 2.72
N THR A 410 -15.92 0.20 2.52
CA THR A 410 -17.34 -0.05 2.74
C THR A 410 -17.72 0.14 4.20
N GLN A 411 -16.93 -0.40 5.13
CA GLN A 411 -17.16 -0.30 6.56
C GLN A 411 -17.14 1.14 7.06
N ILE A 412 -16.09 1.90 6.71
CA ILE A 412 -15.92 3.29 7.14
C ILE A 412 -16.99 4.19 6.48
N SER A 413 -17.24 4.01 5.18
CA SER A 413 -18.30 4.72 4.45
C SER A 413 -19.67 4.51 5.10
N TYR A 414 -20.01 3.26 5.41
CA TYR A 414 -21.27 2.91 6.08
C TYR A 414 -21.37 3.53 7.47
N TYR A 415 -20.32 3.40 8.30
CA TYR A 415 -20.33 3.92 9.67
C TYR A 415 -20.44 5.45 9.74
N LEU A 416 -19.72 6.15 8.86
CA LEU A 416 -19.73 7.61 8.80
C LEU A 416 -20.95 8.16 8.02
N GLY A 417 -21.67 7.32 7.29
CA GLY A 417 -22.81 7.72 6.46
C GLY A 417 -22.41 8.58 5.26
N VAL A 418 -21.15 8.44 4.79
CA VAL A 418 -20.59 9.23 3.69
C VAL A 418 -20.41 8.36 2.45
N PRO A 419 -20.86 8.81 1.26
CA PRO A 419 -20.64 8.04 0.03
C PRO A 419 -19.16 7.97 -0.34
N LEU A 420 -18.75 6.86 -0.97
CA LEU A 420 -17.35 6.60 -1.28
C LEU A 420 -16.83 7.47 -2.44
N LEU A 421 -17.62 7.60 -3.53
CA LEU A 421 -17.20 8.21 -4.80
C LEU A 421 -18.09 9.40 -5.23
N SER A 422 -18.95 9.89 -4.36
CA SER A 422 -19.79 11.07 -4.62
C SER A 422 -19.73 12.05 -3.44
N ILE A 423 -20.29 13.24 -3.61
CA ILE A 423 -20.40 14.25 -2.56
C ILE A 423 -21.87 14.36 -2.17
N THR A 424 -22.17 14.21 -0.88
CA THR A 424 -23.50 14.47 -0.33
C THR A 424 -23.83 15.95 -0.50
N SER A 425 -24.97 16.25 -1.10
CA SER A 425 -25.36 17.64 -1.37
C SER A 425 -25.59 18.41 -0.06
N ARG A 426 -25.54 19.74 -0.11
CA ARG A 426 -25.79 20.58 1.06
C ARG A 426 -27.22 20.40 1.59
N GLU A 427 -28.18 20.26 0.68
CA GLU A 427 -29.60 19.97 0.99
C GLU A 427 -29.76 18.62 1.70
N GLU A 428 -29.03 17.58 1.29
CA GLU A 428 -29.04 16.27 1.97
C GLU A 428 -28.38 16.32 3.36
N LYS A 429 -27.34 17.13 3.54
CA LYS A 429 -26.72 17.34 4.86
C LYS A 429 -27.67 18.07 5.81
N ASP A 430 -28.36 19.09 5.32
CA ASP A 430 -29.32 19.87 6.11
C ASP A 430 -30.55 19.02 6.47
N ALA A 431 -31.06 18.19 5.55
CA ALA A 431 -32.15 17.26 5.83
C ALA A 431 -31.80 16.22 6.92
N ARG A 432 -30.58 15.68 6.90
CA ARG A 432 -30.09 14.72 7.91
C ARG A 432 -29.79 15.33 9.27
N ALA A 433 -29.60 16.65 9.34
CA ALA A 433 -29.39 17.35 10.61
C ALA A 433 -30.72 17.73 11.30
N MET A 434 -31.84 17.67 10.56
CA MET A 434 -33.19 17.91 11.07
C MET A 434 -33.90 16.62 11.54
N GLU A 435 -33.38 15.44 11.19
CA GLU A 435 -33.73 14.13 11.77
C GLU A 435 -32.86 13.80 12.97
#